data_AF-A0A7W9HTA8-F1
#
_entry.id   AF-A0A7W9HTA8-F1
#
_cell.length_a   1.000
_cell.length_b   1.000
_cell.length_c   1.000
_cell.angle_alpha   90.00
_cell.angle_beta   90.00
_cell.angle_gamma   90.00
#
_symmetry.space_group_name_H-M   'P 1'
#
loop_
_entity.id
_entity.type
_entity.pdbx_description
1 polymer ?
#
loop_
_entity_poly.entity_id
_entity_poly.type
_entity_poly.pdbx_seq_one_letter_code
_entity_poly.pdbx_strand_id
1 'polypeptide(L)' 'MNLKKILTFAGVGLVLFFLIAEPEQAAGLVHNILDTLRTAAEALITFVKQLF' A
#
# COMPACT_ATOMS: atom_id res chain seq x y z
N MET A 1 16.62 -26.80 -8.28
CA MET A 1 15.65 -25.68 -8.19
C MET A 1 16.36 -24.48 -7.58
N ASN A 2 16.16 -23.27 -8.10
CA ASN A 2 16.83 -22.07 -7.57
C ASN A 2 16.11 -21.57 -6.31
N LEU A 3 16.81 -21.51 -5.17
CA LEU A 3 16.25 -21.08 -3.88
C LEU A 3 15.58 -19.70 -3.97
N LYS A 4 16.21 -18.74 -4.67
CA LYS A 4 15.63 -17.42 -4.93
C LYS A 4 14.24 -17.51 -5.54
N LYS A 5 14.06 -18.39 -6.53
CA LYS A 5 12.80 -18.58 -7.25
C LYS A 5 11.72 -19.17 -6.34
N ILE A 6 12.09 -20.14 -5.49
CA ILE A 6 11.17 -20.72 -4.49
C ILE A 6 10.73 -19.65 -3.49
N LEU A 7 11.66 -18.85 -2.97
CA LEU A 7 11.34 -17.77 -2.04
C LEU A 7 10.46 -16.69 -2.68
N THR A 8 10.73 -16.32 -3.94
CA THR A 8 9.87 -15.39 -4.67
C THR A 8 8.46 -15.93 -4.83
N PHE A 9 8.30 -17.20 -5.26
CA PHE A 9 6.97 -17.79 -5.41
C PHE A 9 6.25 -17.98 -4.07
N ALA A 10 6.95 -18.35 -3.01
CA ALA A 10 6.37 -18.44 -1.68
C ALA A 10 5.90 -17.07 -1.20
N GLY A 11 6.71 -16.02 -1.36
CA GLY A 11 6.34 -14.65 -1.00
C GLY A 11 5.15 -14.14 -1.80
N VAL A 12 5.17 -14.30 -3.13
CA VAL A 12 4.05 -13.92 -3.99
C VAL A 12 2.79 -14.71 -3.64
N GLY A 13 2.92 -16.01 -3.40
CA GLY A 13 1.80 -16.86 -2.99
C GLY A 13 1.18 -16.43 -1.66
N LEU A 14 1.98 -16.05 -0.67
CA LEU A 14 1.49 -15.53 0.61
C LEU A 14 0.75 -14.21 0.43
N VAL A 15 1.26 -13.30 -0.41
CA VAL A 15 0.56 -12.04 -0.72
C VAL A 15 -0.78 -12.33 -1.39
N LEU A 16 -0.82 -13.19 -2.41
CA LEU A 16 -2.06 -13.57 -3.09
C LEU A 16 -3.05 -14.27 -2.16
N PHE A 17 -2.57 -15.16 -1.30
CA PHE A 17 -3.39 -15.82 -0.28
C PHE A 17 -4.01 -14.77 0.66
N PHE A 18 -3.22 -13.84 1.17
CA PHE A 18 -3.69 -12.76 2.02
C PHE A 18 -4.74 -11.89 1.32
N LEU A 19 -4.49 -11.48 0.08
CA LEU A 19 -5.44 -10.68 -0.72
C LEU A 19 -6.79 -11.40 -0.93
N ILE A 20 -6.78 -12.73 -1.08
CA ILE A 20 -7.99 -13.53 -1.34
C ILE A 20 -8.69 -13.92 -0.03
N ALA A 21 -7.93 -14.29 1.01
CA ALA A 21 -8.47 -14.75 2.28
C ALA A 21 -9.03 -13.60 3.13
N GLU A 22 -8.41 -12.42 3.07
CA GLU A 22 -8.77 -11.24 3.87
C GLU A 22 -8.88 -9.97 2.99
N PRO A 23 -9.83 -9.93 2.03
CA PRO A 23 -9.91 -8.86 1.03
C PRO A 23 -10.22 -7.48 1.66
N GLU A 24 -11.02 -7.44 2.72
CA GLU A 24 -11.33 -6.20 3.45
C GLU A 24 -10.09 -5.58 4.10
N GLN A 25 -9.24 -6.41 4.72
CA GLN A 25 -8.02 -5.92 5.36
C GLN A 25 -7.03 -5.42 4.31
N ALA A 26 -6.91 -6.13 3.18
CA ALA A 26 -6.12 -5.69 2.04
C ALA A 26 -6.60 -4.35 1.45
N ALA A 27 -7.92 -4.17 1.29
CA ALA A 27 -8.50 -2.91 0.85
C ALA A 27 -8.22 -1.77 1.84
N GLY A 28 -8.32 -2.06 3.14
CA GLY A 28 -7.97 -1.12 4.21
C GLY A 28 -6.53 -0.62 4.12
N LEU A 29 -5.56 -1.50 3.80
CA LEU A 29 -4.16 -1.09 3.60
C LEU A 29 -4.01 -0.12 2.43
N VAL A 30 -4.65 -0.39 1.29
CA VAL A 30 -4.61 0.49 0.12
C VAL A 30 -5.27 1.84 0.43
N HIS A 31 -6.43 1.83 1.08
CA HIS A 31 -7.12 3.05 1.49
C HIS A 31 -6.29 3.89 2.46
N ASN A 32 -5.66 3.27 3.47
CA ASN A 32 -4.78 3.98 4.40
C ASN A 32 -3.60 4.67 3.70
N ILE A 33 -3.00 4.01 2.69
CA ILE A 33 -1.94 4.62 1.89
C ILE A 33 -2.49 5.83 1.12
N LEU A 34 -3.63 5.68 0.46
CA LEU A 34 -4.25 6.77 -0.30
C LEU A 34 -4.65 7.96 0.58
N ASP A 35 -5.17 7.70 1.77
CA ASP A 35 -5.55 8.74 2.74
C ASP A 35 -4.32 9.47 3.28
N THR A 36 -3.22 8.75 3.51
CA THR A 36 -1.93 9.33 3.89
C THR A 36 -1.42 10.27 2.79
N LEU A 37 -1.47 9.83 1.53
CA LEU A 37 -1.08 10.65 0.38
C LEU A 37 -1.98 11.88 0.22
N ARG A 38 -3.28 11.74 0.43
CA ARG A 38 -4.23 12.86 0.40
C ARG A 38 -3.90 13.88 1.49
N THR A 39 -3.70 13.42 2.72
CA THR A 39 -3.34 14.28 3.86
C THR A 39 -2.05 15.05 3.58
N ALA A 40 -1.03 14.37 3.02
CA ALA A 40 0.21 15.02 2.63
C ALA A 40 -0.01 16.10 1.55
N ALA A 41 -0.85 15.81 0.55
CA ALA A 41 -1.20 16.78 -0.49
C ALA A 41 -1.94 18.01 0.07
N GLU A 42 -2.87 17.82 0.99
CA GLU A 42 -3.59 18.91 1.66
C GLU A 42 -2.64 19.81 2.47
N ALA A 43 -1.66 19.21 3.16
CA ALA A 43 -0.64 19.96 3.88
C ALA A 43 0.22 20.82 2.93
N LEU A 44 0.61 20.26 1.78
CA LEU A 44 1.36 21.01 0.74
C LEU A 44 0.54 22.15 0.15
N ILE A 45 -0.73 21.90 -0.17
CA ILE A 45 -1.65 22.94 -0.69
C ILE A 45 -1.81 24.06 0.34
N THR A 46 -1.99 23.71 1.61
CA THR A 46 -2.14 24.68 2.70
C THR A 46 -0.89 25.53 2.86
N PHE A 47 0.29 24.92 2.84
CA PHE A 47 1.56 25.62 2.88
C PHE A 47 1.71 26.64 1.75
N VAL A 48 1.40 26.23 0.51
CA VAL A 48 1.46 27.15 -0.66
C VAL A 48 0.48 28.31 -0.49
N LYS A 49 -0.74 28.06 -0.03
CA LYS A 49 -1.75 29.11 0.24
C LYS A 49 -1.36 30.08 1.36
N GLN A 50 -0.46 29.69 2.26
CA GLN A 50 0.03 30.58 3.32
C GLN A 50 1.19 31.45 2.87
N LEU A 51 1.89 31.06 1.78
CA LEU A 51 3.01 31.81 1.22
C LEU A 51 2.60 32.90 0.23
N PHE A 52 1.41 32.80 -0.36
CA PHE A 52 0.87 33.72 -1.37
C PHE A 52 -0.45 34.32 -0.91
#